data_AF-A0A815RCX5-F1
#
_entry.id   AF-A0A815RCX5-F1
#
_cell.length_a   1.000
_cell.length_b   1.000
_cell.length_c   1.000
_cell.angle_alpha   90.00
_cell.angle_beta   90.00
_cell.angle_gamma   90.00
#
_symmetry.space_group_name_H-M   'P 1'
#
loop_
_entity.id
_entity.type
_entity.pdbx_description
1 polymer ?
#
loop_
_entity_poly.entity_id
_entity_poly.type
_entity_poly.pdbx_seq_one_letter_code
_entity_poly.pdbx_strand_id
1 'polypeptide(L)'
;MSEKDSCIRQDDSDGESVNGDENDDICDGHDLSDFDDSEDNRSFITVGICAQWKKVKAKPMEEILHRLDQFEFIRLIIFSEAMIHESPIEDWPFCHVLISFHSKGFPLAKTQQYARLHEPFLINDLDKQWDIMDRIKVHEILKDAGIAQPRYGIVRRTMDADGTWQTLSSVNEQDDQIEIDGEIFHKPFVEKPVSAENHDVYIYFPSSAGGGSQRLFRKIGSRSSVYTSENSVRKDGSYIYEEFMPTDGTDVKVYTVGAEYAHAEARKSPGLDGKVERDEFGKEVRYPVILRADEKLIAMKICLAFKQAICGFDLLRTEGKSFVCDVNGFSFVKNSTKYYDDCASILGHMILRELAPTFAIPYPIDYQPDDPPFVPTALGTRMELRCVIAVIRHGDRTPKQKMKMVVLHPL
;
A
#
# COMPACT_ATOMS: atom_id res chain seq x y z
N MET A 1 -44.97 7.09 -43.99
CA MET A 1 -46.04 6.65 -44.90
C MET A 1 -46.41 5.24 -44.49
N SER A 2 -47.55 4.90 -43.91
CA SER A 2 -48.84 5.55 -43.64
C SER A 2 -49.48 4.65 -42.56
N GLU A 3 -49.99 5.16 -41.43
CA GLU A 3 -51.43 5.50 -41.26
C GLU A 3 -52.34 4.45 -41.91
N LYS A 4 -53.22 3.73 -41.19
CA LYS A 4 -54.42 4.14 -40.43
C LYS A 4 -55.15 2.81 -40.08
N ASP A 5 -56.06 2.63 -39.13
CA ASP A 5 -57.27 3.40 -38.83
C ASP A 5 -57.90 2.96 -37.49
N SER A 6 -58.65 3.92 -36.96
CA SER A 6 -59.55 3.97 -35.82
C SER A 6 -60.88 3.19 -35.96
N CYS A 7 -61.54 2.91 -34.82
CA CYS A 7 -63.00 3.03 -34.60
C CYS A 7 -63.26 2.88 -33.07
N ILE A 8 -63.77 3.85 -32.28
CA ILE A 8 -65.01 4.65 -32.26
C ILE A 8 -66.08 4.08 -31.30
N ARG A 9 -66.38 4.90 -30.25
CA ARG A 9 -67.65 5.11 -29.49
C ARG A 9 -68.18 3.95 -28.62
N GLN A 10 -68.85 4.18 -27.48
CA GLN A 10 -69.84 5.22 -27.18
C GLN A 10 -70.09 5.36 -25.65
N ASP A 11 -70.57 6.55 -25.28
CA ASP A 11 -71.01 7.02 -23.96
C ASP A 11 -72.19 6.23 -23.37
N ASP A 12 -72.42 6.35 -22.05
CA ASP A 12 -73.68 6.91 -21.53
C ASP A 12 -73.59 7.22 -20.02
N SER A 13 -74.27 8.31 -19.69
CA SER A 13 -74.32 9.08 -18.45
C SER A 13 -75.41 8.63 -17.49
N ASP A 14 -75.35 9.10 -16.23
CA ASP A 14 -76.43 9.86 -15.56
C ASP A 14 -76.42 9.73 -14.03
N GLY A 15 -76.60 10.88 -13.34
CA GLY A 15 -77.48 10.93 -12.16
C GLY A 15 -76.90 11.37 -10.81
N GLU A 16 -76.79 12.70 -10.61
CA GLU A 16 -77.16 13.52 -9.43
C GLU A 16 -78.04 12.85 -8.33
N SER A 17 -78.10 13.20 -7.04
CA SER A 17 -77.47 14.22 -6.16
C SER A 17 -78.04 14.11 -4.71
N VAL A 18 -77.36 14.75 -3.74
CA VAL A 18 -77.91 15.55 -2.59
C VAL A 18 -78.25 14.91 -1.20
N ASN A 19 -77.81 15.68 -0.17
CA ASN A 19 -78.05 15.73 1.30
C ASN A 19 -77.31 14.70 2.18
N GLY A 20 -76.55 15.05 3.21
CA GLY A 20 -76.53 16.24 4.08
C GLY A 20 -76.85 15.77 5.51
N ASP A 21 -75.88 15.88 6.43
CA ASP A 21 -76.13 16.15 7.87
C ASP A 21 -74.81 16.33 8.62
N GLU A 22 -74.71 17.51 9.23
CA GLU A 22 -73.70 17.99 10.15
C GLU A 22 -73.91 17.37 11.55
N ASN A 23 -72.82 17.17 12.29
CA ASN A 23 -72.81 17.42 13.74
C ASN A 23 -71.37 17.66 14.20
N ASP A 24 -71.17 18.88 14.71
CA ASP A 24 -70.00 19.44 15.36
C ASP A 24 -69.67 18.73 16.68
N ASP A 25 -68.38 18.68 17.05
CA ASP A 25 -67.94 18.98 18.41
C ASP A 25 -66.43 19.29 18.48
N ILE A 26 -66.19 20.60 18.58
CA ILE A 26 -65.13 21.41 19.19
C ILE A 26 -64.13 20.69 20.13
N CYS A 27 -62.82 20.87 19.88
CA CYS A 27 -61.88 21.42 20.86
C CYS A 27 -60.49 21.76 20.26
N ASP A 28 -60.04 22.96 20.59
CA ASP A 28 -58.87 23.68 20.09
C ASP A 28 -57.50 23.00 20.32
N GLY A 29 -56.72 22.98 19.25
CA GLY A 29 -55.29 23.31 19.17
C GLY A 29 -54.41 23.12 20.41
N HIS A 30 -53.85 21.92 20.55
CA HIS A 30 -52.55 21.72 21.19
C HIS A 30 -51.56 21.16 20.17
N ASP A 31 -50.47 21.92 20.01
CA ASP A 31 -49.20 21.66 19.33
C ASP A 31 -49.00 20.26 18.74
N LEU A 32 -48.99 20.21 17.41
CA LEU A 32 -48.33 19.17 16.61
C LEU A 32 -47.19 19.82 15.82
N SER A 33 -46.27 20.48 16.53
CA SER A 33 -44.92 20.75 16.07
C SER A 33 -43.98 20.04 17.02
N ASP A 34 -43.58 18.83 16.65
CA ASP A 34 -42.31 18.17 17.02
C ASP A 34 -42.35 16.74 16.47
N PHE A 35 -42.49 16.62 15.15
CA PHE A 35 -41.87 15.48 14.47
C PHE A 35 -40.44 15.91 14.16
N ASP A 36 -39.57 15.43 15.02
CA ASP A 36 -38.13 15.59 15.04
C ASP A 36 -37.49 15.39 13.65
N ASP A 37 -37.11 16.50 13.01
CA ASP A 37 -36.40 16.58 11.74
C ASP A 37 -34.87 16.37 11.96
N SER A 38 -34.48 15.54 12.94
CA SER A 38 -33.09 15.40 13.40
C SER A 38 -32.24 14.36 12.66
N GLU A 39 -32.79 13.63 11.68
CA GLU A 39 -32.04 12.55 11.02
C GLU A 39 -30.94 13.04 10.06
N ASP A 40 -30.96 14.31 9.61
CA ASP A 40 -30.05 14.80 8.55
C ASP A 40 -28.87 15.69 9.02
N ASN A 41 -28.68 15.84 10.34
CA ASN A 41 -27.54 16.59 10.90
C ASN A 41 -26.34 15.69 11.27
N ARG A 42 -26.18 14.55 10.60
CA ARG A 42 -25.03 13.67 10.81
C ARG A 42 -23.78 14.28 10.19
N SER A 43 -22.78 14.55 11.03
CA SER A 43 -21.48 15.04 10.59
C SER A 43 -20.68 13.94 9.90
N PHE A 44 -20.31 14.15 8.63
CA PHE A 44 -19.52 13.20 7.83
C PHE A 44 -18.08 13.67 7.65
N ILE A 45 -17.16 12.70 7.67
CA ILE A 45 -15.76 12.91 7.32
C ILE A 45 -15.58 12.63 5.83
N THR A 46 -15.42 13.69 5.04
CA THR A 46 -15.02 13.61 3.63
C THR A 46 -13.56 13.22 3.46
N VAL A 47 -13.30 12.14 2.73
CA VAL A 47 -11.97 11.64 2.36
C VAL A 47 -11.76 11.86 0.86
N GLY A 48 -10.81 12.72 0.53
CA GLY A 48 -10.40 13.02 -0.84
C GLY A 48 -9.36 12.01 -1.34
N ILE A 49 -9.61 11.42 -2.52
CA ILE A 49 -8.65 10.57 -3.23
C ILE A 49 -8.07 11.37 -4.39
N CYS A 50 -6.82 11.80 -4.25
CA CYS A 50 -6.11 12.60 -5.25
C CYS A 50 -4.89 11.83 -5.78
N ALA A 51 -5.07 11.13 -6.89
CA ALA A 51 -4.02 10.37 -7.56
C ALA A 51 -4.30 10.28 -9.07
N GLN A 52 -3.30 9.88 -9.85
CA GLN A 52 -3.49 9.59 -11.29
C GLN A 52 -4.62 8.58 -11.50
N TRP A 53 -5.44 8.77 -12.54
CA TRP A 53 -6.64 7.94 -12.78
C TRP A 53 -6.32 6.44 -12.87
N LYS A 54 -5.20 6.09 -13.51
CA LYS A 54 -4.70 4.72 -13.59
C LYS A 54 -4.48 4.06 -12.21
N LYS A 55 -4.13 4.85 -11.20
CA LYS A 55 -3.96 4.39 -9.82
C LYS A 55 -5.29 4.28 -9.08
N VAL A 56 -6.18 5.25 -9.29
CA VAL A 56 -7.54 5.23 -8.74
C VAL A 56 -8.34 4.02 -9.23
N LYS A 57 -8.26 3.71 -10.53
CA LYS A 57 -8.92 2.56 -11.17
C LYS A 57 -8.17 1.24 -11.08
N ALA A 58 -7.10 1.19 -10.29
CA ALA A 58 -6.43 -0.08 -10.04
C ALA A 58 -7.30 -0.94 -9.12
N LYS A 59 -7.48 -2.23 -9.46
CA LYS A 59 -8.26 -3.18 -8.66
C LYS A 59 -8.03 -3.09 -7.13
N PRO A 60 -6.77 -3.04 -6.62
CA PRO A 60 -6.54 -2.89 -5.19
C PRO A 60 -7.16 -1.62 -4.59
N MET A 61 -7.09 -0.49 -5.31
CA MET A 61 -7.68 0.76 -4.87
C MET A 61 -9.20 0.66 -4.82
N GLU A 62 -9.85 0.17 -5.90
CA GLU A 62 -11.32 0.02 -5.94
C GLU A 62 -11.84 -0.89 -4.82
N GLU A 63 -11.14 -2.01 -4.54
CA GLU A 63 -11.50 -2.93 -3.46
C GLU A 63 -11.41 -2.28 -2.07
N ILE A 64 -10.37 -1.47 -1.82
CA ILE A 64 -10.15 -0.78 -0.54
C ILE A 64 -11.14 0.38 -0.39
N LEU A 65 -11.34 1.19 -1.43
CA LEU A 65 -12.28 2.32 -1.40
C LEU A 65 -13.72 1.82 -1.20
N HIS A 66 -14.13 0.75 -1.87
CA HIS A 66 -15.47 0.18 -1.69
C HIS A 66 -15.75 -0.21 -0.22
N ARG A 67 -14.75 -0.77 0.47
CA ARG A 67 -14.84 -1.13 1.89
C ARG A 67 -14.78 0.08 2.81
N LEU A 68 -13.93 1.06 2.50
CA LEU A 68 -13.82 2.29 3.26
C LEU A 68 -15.12 3.10 3.20
N ASP A 69 -15.83 3.06 2.08
CA ASP A 69 -17.15 3.68 1.89
C ASP A 69 -18.27 3.02 2.71
N GLN A 70 -18.03 1.83 3.29
CA GLN A 70 -19.00 1.17 4.19
C GLN A 70 -18.96 1.73 5.62
N PHE A 71 -18.00 2.58 5.97
CA PHE A 71 -17.95 3.23 7.27
C PHE A 71 -19.03 4.31 7.36
N GLU A 72 -19.91 4.21 8.36
CA GLU A 72 -21.11 5.05 8.52
C GLU A 72 -20.83 6.55 8.35
N PHE A 73 -19.77 7.04 8.98
CA PHE A 73 -19.41 8.46 9.03
C PHE A 73 -18.37 8.90 8.00
N ILE A 74 -17.94 8.03 7.08
CA ILE A 74 -16.97 8.36 6.03
C ILE A 74 -17.70 8.55 4.70
N ARG A 75 -17.28 9.57 3.94
CA ARG A 75 -17.73 9.80 2.55
C ARG A 75 -16.52 10.00 1.65
N LEU A 76 -16.49 9.33 0.52
CA LEU A 76 -15.36 9.40 -0.41
C LEU A 76 -15.63 10.40 -1.54
N ILE A 77 -14.63 11.20 -1.89
CA ILE A 77 -14.62 12.03 -3.10
C ILE A 77 -13.36 11.72 -3.89
N ILE A 78 -13.53 11.33 -5.15
CA ILE A 78 -12.41 11.08 -6.08
C ILE A 78 -12.18 12.33 -6.93
N PHE A 79 -10.95 12.85 -6.90
CA PHE A 79 -10.61 14.02 -7.71
C PHE A 79 -10.39 13.56 -9.15
N SER A 80 -11.05 14.20 -10.11
CA SER A 80 -10.97 13.79 -11.51
C SER A 80 -9.60 14.11 -12.10
N GLU A 81 -9.20 13.36 -13.14
CA GLU A 81 -7.90 13.59 -13.79
C GLU A 81 -7.79 14.99 -14.40
N ALA A 82 -8.84 15.43 -15.11
CA ALA A 82 -8.91 16.78 -15.67
C ALA A 82 -8.78 17.85 -14.56
N MET A 83 -9.44 17.66 -13.42
CA MET A 83 -9.35 18.59 -12.29
C MET A 83 -7.93 18.67 -11.72
N ILE A 84 -7.29 17.53 -11.43
CA ILE A 84 -5.96 17.56 -10.80
C ILE A 84 -4.91 18.22 -11.70
N HIS A 85 -5.06 18.13 -13.03
CA HIS A 85 -4.12 18.71 -13.98
C HIS A 85 -4.48 20.14 -14.39
N GLU A 86 -5.74 20.39 -14.73
CA GLU A 86 -6.15 21.59 -15.49
C GLU A 86 -6.81 22.64 -14.60
N SER A 87 -7.62 22.24 -13.61
CA SER A 87 -8.36 23.18 -12.76
C SER A 87 -7.48 23.82 -11.68
N PRO A 88 -7.65 25.11 -11.35
CA PRO A 88 -6.96 25.73 -10.21
C PRO A 88 -7.36 25.05 -8.88
N ILE A 89 -6.51 25.11 -7.87
CA ILE A 89 -6.68 24.33 -6.62
C ILE A 89 -7.89 24.78 -5.80
N GLU A 90 -8.32 26.03 -5.97
CA GLU A 90 -9.47 26.65 -5.34
C GLU A 90 -10.79 26.02 -5.81
N ASP A 91 -10.80 25.43 -7.01
CA ASP A 91 -11.95 24.74 -7.59
C ASP A 91 -12.00 23.25 -7.20
N TRP A 92 -10.98 22.74 -6.51
CA TRP A 92 -10.95 21.35 -6.10
C TRP A 92 -11.90 21.13 -4.92
N PRO A 93 -12.57 19.98 -4.83
CA PRO A 93 -13.51 19.72 -3.76
C PRO A 93 -12.78 19.70 -2.41
N PHE A 94 -13.41 20.27 -1.39
CA PHE A 94 -12.90 20.22 -0.03
C PHE A 94 -12.96 18.79 0.54
N CYS A 95 -11.97 18.41 1.34
CA CYS A 95 -11.97 17.17 2.11
C CYS A 95 -11.30 17.38 3.46
N HIS A 96 -11.73 16.61 4.47
CA HIS A 96 -11.11 16.63 5.80
C HIS A 96 -9.85 15.76 5.85
N VAL A 97 -9.81 14.71 5.02
CA VAL A 97 -8.70 13.77 4.91
C VAL A 97 -8.28 13.69 3.45
N LEU A 98 -6.97 13.69 3.18
CA LEU A 98 -6.43 13.52 1.84
C LEU A 98 -5.58 12.25 1.77
N ILE A 99 -6.00 11.33 0.88
CA ILE A 99 -5.18 10.22 0.41
C ILE A 99 -4.61 10.63 -0.95
N SER A 100 -3.33 10.99 -0.97
CA SER A 100 -2.65 11.39 -2.19
C SER A 100 -1.22 10.88 -2.24
N PHE A 101 -0.78 10.50 -3.43
CA PHE A 101 0.53 9.94 -3.66
C PHE A 101 1.02 10.15 -5.09
N HIS A 102 2.31 10.40 -5.20
CA HIS A 102 2.99 10.59 -6.48
C HIS A 102 3.03 9.30 -7.30
N SER A 103 2.88 9.48 -8.60
CA SER A 103 3.30 8.53 -9.61
C SER A 103 3.59 9.29 -10.90
N LYS A 104 4.34 8.70 -11.83
CA LYS A 104 4.73 9.36 -13.09
C LYS A 104 3.60 10.20 -13.71
N GLY A 105 3.84 11.50 -13.83
CA GLY A 105 2.91 12.49 -14.38
C GLY A 105 2.00 13.16 -13.35
N PHE A 106 2.06 12.80 -12.07
CA PHE A 106 1.22 13.40 -11.02
C PHE A 106 1.70 14.80 -10.62
N PRO A 107 0.81 15.81 -10.54
CA PRO A 107 1.18 17.18 -10.21
C PRO A 107 1.36 17.37 -8.70
N LEU A 108 2.36 16.70 -8.09
CA LEU A 108 2.60 16.70 -6.65
C LEU A 108 2.73 18.12 -6.05
N ALA A 109 3.44 19.02 -6.74
CA ALA A 109 3.58 20.41 -6.31
C ALA A 109 2.24 21.16 -6.20
N LYS A 110 1.31 20.88 -7.12
CA LYS A 110 -0.04 21.47 -7.10
C LYS A 110 -0.87 20.88 -5.98
N THR A 111 -0.79 19.58 -5.76
CA THR A 111 -1.45 18.92 -4.62
C THR A 111 -0.91 19.40 -3.27
N GLN A 112 0.39 19.69 -3.15
CA GLN A 112 0.95 20.32 -1.96
C GLN A 112 0.38 21.72 -1.72
N GLN A 113 0.14 22.51 -2.77
CA GLN A 113 -0.52 23.82 -2.63
C GLN A 113 -1.97 23.66 -2.15
N TYR A 114 -2.73 22.69 -2.70
CA TYR A 114 -4.06 22.35 -2.20
C TYR A 114 -4.03 21.96 -0.70
N ALA A 115 -3.08 21.11 -0.29
CA ALA A 115 -2.95 20.69 1.10
C ALA A 115 -2.59 21.86 2.04
N ARG A 116 -1.79 22.83 1.58
CA ARG A 116 -1.52 24.06 2.36
C ARG A 116 -2.71 25.00 2.44
N LEU A 117 -3.58 25.01 1.42
CA LEU A 117 -4.77 25.85 1.39
C LEU A 117 -5.87 25.34 2.32
N HIS A 118 -6.09 24.02 2.33
CA HIS A 118 -7.22 23.40 3.03
C HIS A 118 -6.84 22.64 4.31
N GLU A 119 -5.54 22.46 4.57
CA GLU A 119 -4.99 21.77 5.75
C GLU A 119 -5.67 20.42 6.09
N PRO A 120 -5.88 19.51 5.13
CA PRO A 120 -6.51 18.23 5.41
C PRO A 120 -5.57 17.32 6.22
N PHE A 121 -6.15 16.38 6.97
CA PHE A 121 -5.39 15.28 7.57
C PHE A 121 -4.79 14.40 6.47
N LEU A 122 -3.45 14.35 6.40
CA LEU A 122 -2.74 13.59 5.37
C LEU A 122 -2.48 12.15 5.81
N ILE A 123 -2.99 11.17 5.07
CA ILE A 123 -2.64 9.74 5.29
C ILE A 123 -1.19 9.46 4.88
N ASN A 124 -0.72 10.13 3.83
CA ASN A 124 0.65 10.07 3.36
C ASN A 124 1.15 11.51 3.20
N ASP A 125 2.22 11.86 3.91
CA ASP A 125 2.85 13.18 3.82
C ASP A 125 3.32 13.44 2.38
N LEU A 126 2.99 14.61 1.83
CA LEU A 126 3.28 14.97 0.44
C LEU A 126 4.71 15.46 0.24
N ASP A 127 5.30 16.12 1.24
CA ASP A 127 6.68 16.62 1.16
C ASP A 127 7.66 15.44 1.15
N LYS A 128 7.39 14.42 1.97
CA LYS A 128 8.19 13.19 2.03
C LYS A 128 8.17 12.36 0.76
N GLN A 129 7.25 12.61 -0.17
CA GLN A 129 7.26 11.92 -1.47
C GLN A 129 8.39 12.39 -2.37
N TRP A 130 8.88 13.64 -2.22
CA TRP A 130 10.09 14.10 -2.90
C TRP A 130 11.34 13.37 -2.39
N ASP A 131 11.43 13.18 -1.06
CA ASP A 131 12.52 12.43 -0.44
C ASP A 131 12.57 10.98 -0.93
N ILE A 132 11.41 10.35 -1.16
CA ILE A 132 11.31 8.97 -1.67
C ILE A 132 11.77 8.85 -3.13
N MET A 133 11.65 9.91 -3.93
CA MET A 133 12.10 9.90 -5.33
C MET A 133 13.61 10.01 -5.51
N ASP A 134 14.33 10.37 -4.44
CA ASP A 134 15.80 10.45 -4.41
C ASP A 134 16.36 9.36 -3.47
N ARG A 135 17.05 8.37 -4.06
CA ARG A 135 17.62 7.25 -3.28
C ARG A 135 18.63 7.74 -2.24
N ILE A 136 19.36 8.84 -2.49
CA ILE A 136 20.30 9.40 -1.51
C ILE A 136 19.53 9.83 -0.27
N LYS A 137 18.41 10.54 -0.45
CA LYS A 137 17.53 10.96 0.65
C LYS A 137 16.92 9.78 1.38
N VAL A 138 16.50 8.73 0.65
CA VAL A 138 16.05 7.48 1.26
C VAL A 138 17.12 6.89 2.19
N HIS A 139 18.37 6.77 1.72
CA HIS A 139 19.46 6.24 2.54
C HIS A 139 19.80 7.12 3.75
N GLU A 140 19.75 8.45 3.62
CA GLU A 140 19.91 9.40 4.73
C GLU A 140 18.84 9.18 5.80
N ILE A 141 17.55 9.12 5.41
CA ILE A 141 16.43 8.90 6.33
C ILE A 141 16.53 7.53 7.03
N LEU A 142 16.90 6.47 6.30
CA LEU A 142 17.12 5.15 6.88
C LEU A 142 18.24 5.16 7.93
N LYS A 143 19.34 5.88 7.66
CA LYS A 143 20.45 6.03 8.58
C LYS A 143 20.03 6.77 9.84
N ASP A 144 19.34 7.90 9.69
CA ASP A 144 18.87 8.73 10.81
C ASP A 144 17.86 7.99 11.69
N ALA A 145 17.02 7.13 11.10
CA ALA A 145 16.08 6.26 11.83
C ALA A 145 16.75 5.03 12.48
N GLY A 146 18.06 4.83 12.29
CA GLY A 146 18.79 3.66 12.75
C GLY A 146 18.22 2.35 12.18
N ILE A 147 17.92 2.35 10.90
CA ILE A 147 17.45 1.18 10.14
C ILE A 147 18.63 0.60 9.36
N ALA A 148 18.83 -0.72 9.45
CA ALA A 148 19.89 -1.41 8.73
C ALA A 148 19.63 -1.38 7.21
N GLN A 149 20.68 -1.04 6.46
CA GLN A 149 20.71 -0.95 5.00
C GLN A 149 22.09 -1.40 4.52
N PRO A 150 22.26 -1.83 3.25
CA PRO A 150 23.57 -2.17 2.70
C PRO A 150 24.56 -1.00 2.85
N ARG A 151 25.85 -1.30 3.04
CA ARG A 151 26.88 -0.27 2.97
C ARG A 151 26.87 0.31 1.55
N TYR A 152 26.95 1.64 1.44
CA TYR A 152 26.83 2.32 0.17
C TYR A 152 27.81 3.48 0.01
N GLY A 153 28.14 3.79 -1.25
CA GLY A 153 28.90 4.95 -1.70
C GLY A 153 28.14 5.69 -2.80
N ILE A 154 28.39 6.99 -2.96
CA ILE A 154 27.67 7.83 -3.93
C ILE A 154 28.67 8.39 -4.93
N VAL A 155 28.46 8.08 -6.21
CA VAL A 155 29.18 8.75 -7.30
C VAL A 155 28.32 9.87 -7.83
N ARG A 156 28.77 11.12 -7.64
CA ARG A 156 28.11 12.30 -8.18
C ARG A 156 28.75 12.72 -9.50
N ARG A 157 27.92 12.97 -10.51
CA ARG A 157 28.31 13.52 -11.80
C ARG A 157 27.38 14.65 -12.20
N THR A 158 27.95 15.67 -12.83
CA THR A 158 27.21 16.77 -13.46
C THR A 158 27.40 16.73 -14.97
N MET A 159 26.42 17.24 -15.70
CA MET A 159 26.54 17.43 -17.15
C MET A 159 27.14 18.81 -17.40
N ASP A 160 28.22 18.86 -18.17
CA ASP A 160 28.82 20.10 -18.65
C ASP A 160 28.03 20.69 -19.82
N ALA A 161 28.29 21.97 -20.13
CA ALA A 161 27.60 22.70 -21.19
C ALA A 161 27.80 22.08 -22.59
N ASP A 162 28.87 21.31 -22.79
CA ASP A 162 29.17 20.59 -24.03
C ASP A 162 28.51 19.19 -24.12
N GLY A 163 27.74 18.80 -23.10
CA GLY A 163 27.06 17.51 -23.02
C GLY A 163 27.96 16.37 -22.54
N THR A 164 29.14 16.65 -21.99
CA THR A 164 30.00 15.65 -21.35
C THR A 164 29.70 15.52 -19.85
N TRP A 165 29.90 14.33 -19.30
CA TRP A 165 29.71 14.11 -17.85
C TRP A 165 31.01 14.35 -17.09
N GLN A 166 30.99 15.31 -16.17
CA GLN A 166 32.06 15.53 -15.22
C GLN A 166 31.80 14.74 -13.94
N THR A 167 32.76 13.90 -13.53
CA THR A 167 32.69 13.17 -12.26
C THR A 167 33.20 14.07 -11.13
N LEU A 168 32.37 14.28 -10.12
CA LEU A 168 32.67 15.12 -8.96
C LEU A 168 33.27 14.32 -7.79
N SER A 169 32.92 13.03 -7.68
CA SER A 169 33.50 12.10 -6.70
C SER A 169 34.87 11.59 -7.14
N SER A 170 35.69 11.15 -6.19
CA SER A 170 36.88 10.36 -6.49
C SER A 170 36.46 8.93 -6.82
N VAL A 171 36.72 8.47 -8.05
CA VAL A 171 36.34 7.13 -8.51
C VAL A 171 37.54 6.44 -9.14
N ASN A 172 37.91 5.28 -8.58
CA ASN A 172 38.95 4.41 -9.12
C ASN A 172 38.38 3.00 -9.35
N GLU A 173 38.09 2.68 -10.61
CA GLU A 173 37.56 1.39 -11.03
C GLU A 173 38.71 0.42 -11.36
N GLN A 174 38.62 -0.79 -10.82
CA GLN A 174 39.51 -1.91 -11.10
C GLN A 174 38.69 -3.14 -11.52
N ASP A 175 39.35 -4.22 -11.95
CA ASP A 175 38.66 -5.38 -12.54
C ASP A 175 37.57 -5.99 -11.64
N ASP A 176 37.85 -6.16 -10.33
CA ASP A 176 36.95 -6.80 -9.36
C ASP A 176 36.55 -5.89 -8.18
N GLN A 177 36.80 -4.59 -8.27
CA GLN A 177 36.41 -3.63 -7.25
C GLN A 177 36.25 -2.22 -7.80
N ILE A 178 35.52 -1.38 -7.06
CA ILE A 178 35.47 0.06 -7.27
C ILE A 178 35.75 0.77 -5.96
N GLU A 179 36.61 1.79 -6.00
CA GLU A 179 36.86 2.69 -4.87
C GLU A 179 36.16 4.03 -5.13
N ILE A 180 35.33 4.46 -4.18
CA ILE A 180 34.52 5.68 -4.27
C ILE A 180 34.77 6.51 -3.03
N ASP A 181 35.36 7.69 -3.20
CA ASP A 181 35.70 8.61 -2.10
C ASP A 181 36.48 7.91 -0.95
N GLY A 182 37.36 6.96 -1.29
CA GLY A 182 38.18 6.17 -0.37
C GLY A 182 37.53 4.89 0.17
N GLU A 183 36.25 4.65 -0.12
CA GLU A 183 35.53 3.44 0.26
C GLU A 183 35.60 2.39 -0.85
N ILE A 184 36.03 1.17 -0.53
CA ILE A 184 36.18 0.07 -1.50
C ILE A 184 34.93 -0.82 -1.50
N PHE A 185 34.43 -1.15 -2.69
CA PHE A 185 33.35 -2.10 -2.94
C PHE A 185 33.86 -3.22 -3.86
N HIS A 186 33.96 -4.43 -3.32
CA HIS A 186 34.33 -5.61 -4.11
C HIS A 186 33.13 -6.15 -4.87
N LYS A 187 33.36 -6.72 -6.06
CA LYS A 187 32.30 -7.46 -6.76
C LYS A 187 31.96 -8.75 -5.98
N PRO A 188 30.67 -9.12 -5.85
CA PRO A 188 29.54 -8.42 -6.45
C PRO A 188 29.12 -7.15 -5.69
N PHE A 189 28.76 -6.12 -6.45
CA PHE A 189 28.15 -4.90 -5.94
C PHE A 189 26.99 -4.46 -6.82
N VAL A 190 26.09 -3.64 -6.27
CA VAL A 190 24.90 -3.12 -6.95
C VAL A 190 25.09 -1.65 -7.28
N GLU A 191 24.74 -1.23 -8.49
CA GLU A 191 24.73 0.17 -8.93
C GLU A 191 23.30 0.61 -9.23
N LYS A 192 22.80 1.59 -8.48
CA LYS A 192 21.45 2.14 -8.62
C LYS A 192 21.50 3.59 -9.10
N PRO A 193 20.68 4.01 -10.07
CA PRO A 193 20.51 5.43 -10.38
C PRO A 193 20.03 6.20 -9.14
N VAL A 194 20.52 7.42 -8.93
CA VAL A 194 20.09 8.26 -7.79
C VAL A 194 18.57 8.51 -7.80
N SER A 195 17.97 8.65 -8.99
CA SER A 195 16.52 8.72 -9.11
C SER A 195 15.89 7.36 -8.80
N ALA A 196 15.00 7.32 -7.80
CA ALA A 196 14.27 6.11 -7.43
C ALA A 196 13.24 5.68 -8.49
N GLU A 197 12.82 6.61 -9.36
CA GLU A 197 11.94 6.33 -10.50
C GLU A 197 12.65 5.63 -11.66
N ASN A 198 13.99 5.69 -11.69
CA ASN A 198 14.79 4.93 -12.62
C ASN A 198 15.09 3.54 -12.02
N HIS A 199 14.59 2.50 -12.71
CA HIS A 199 14.69 1.11 -12.30
C HIS A 199 15.82 0.34 -13.01
N ASP A 200 16.71 1.04 -13.71
CA ASP A 200 17.86 0.45 -14.39
C ASP A 200 18.98 0.19 -13.38
N VAL A 201 18.77 -0.82 -12.53
CA VAL A 201 19.69 -1.23 -11.46
C VAL A 201 20.62 -2.31 -11.99
N TYR A 202 21.94 -2.14 -11.84
CA TYR A 202 22.93 -3.08 -12.36
C TYR A 202 23.61 -3.82 -11.20
N ILE A 203 23.94 -5.09 -11.42
CA ILE A 203 24.72 -5.91 -10.50
C ILE A 203 25.96 -6.36 -11.24
N TYR A 204 27.15 -6.07 -10.70
CA TYR A 204 28.42 -6.42 -11.32
C TYR A 204 28.98 -7.68 -10.67
N PHE A 205 29.41 -8.67 -11.46
CA PHE A 205 29.88 -9.95 -10.94
C PHE A 205 31.41 -10.03 -10.93
N PRO A 206 32.01 -10.72 -9.95
CA PRO A 206 33.46 -10.89 -9.90
C PRO A 206 33.94 -11.79 -11.03
N SER A 207 35.21 -11.61 -11.43
CA SER A 207 35.88 -12.40 -12.46
C SER A 207 35.90 -13.89 -12.10
N SER A 208 35.97 -14.22 -10.80
CA SER A 208 35.87 -15.60 -10.30
C SER A 208 34.52 -16.29 -10.59
N ALA A 209 33.47 -15.51 -10.86
CA ALA A 209 32.13 -15.99 -11.22
C ALA A 209 31.85 -15.84 -12.73
N GLY A 210 32.86 -15.50 -13.54
CA GLY A 210 32.73 -15.27 -14.98
C GLY A 210 32.60 -13.80 -15.41
N GLY A 211 32.59 -12.86 -14.45
CA GLY A 211 32.50 -11.43 -14.72
C GLY A 211 31.15 -10.98 -15.29
N GLY A 212 31.14 -9.79 -15.90
CA GLY A 212 29.96 -9.22 -16.54
C GLY A 212 28.99 -8.57 -15.55
N SER A 213 27.77 -8.29 -16.02
CA SER A 213 26.76 -7.63 -15.20
C SER A 213 25.34 -8.10 -15.50
N GLN A 214 24.50 -8.11 -14.46
CA GLN A 214 23.05 -8.27 -14.57
C GLN A 214 22.39 -6.88 -14.62
N ARG A 215 21.66 -6.60 -15.70
CA ARG A 215 20.94 -5.33 -15.88
C ARG A 215 19.46 -5.53 -15.60
N LEU A 216 19.00 -5.05 -14.46
CA LEU A 216 17.58 -5.07 -14.08
C LEU A 216 16.87 -3.92 -14.79
N PHE A 217 15.59 -4.12 -15.05
CA PHE A 217 14.72 -3.13 -15.64
C PHE A 217 13.28 -3.35 -15.18
N ARG A 218 12.44 -2.33 -15.34
CA ARG A 218 11.01 -2.49 -15.08
C ARG A 218 10.46 -3.62 -15.94
N LYS A 219 9.90 -4.64 -15.29
CA LYS A 219 9.41 -5.89 -15.92
C LYS A 219 8.69 -5.68 -17.26
N ILE A 220 9.17 -6.37 -18.29
CA ILE A 220 8.57 -6.44 -19.63
C ILE A 220 8.26 -7.91 -19.93
N GLY A 221 6.97 -8.25 -20.00
CA GLY A 221 6.54 -9.63 -20.22
C GLY A 221 7.02 -10.59 -19.10
N SER A 222 7.82 -11.58 -19.47
CA SER A 222 8.39 -12.59 -18.57
C SER A 222 9.80 -12.27 -18.05
N ARG A 223 10.35 -11.09 -18.38
CA ARG A 223 11.71 -10.69 -17.98
C ARG A 223 11.72 -9.49 -17.05
N SER A 224 12.67 -9.51 -16.13
CA SER A 224 12.96 -8.46 -15.15
C SER A 224 14.44 -8.05 -15.13
N SER A 225 15.30 -8.82 -15.78
CA SER A 225 16.70 -8.48 -16.00
C SER A 225 17.32 -9.27 -17.16
N VAL A 226 18.52 -8.85 -17.57
CA VAL A 226 19.33 -9.51 -18.60
C VAL A 226 20.82 -9.47 -18.24
N TYR A 227 21.50 -10.58 -18.43
CA TYR A 227 22.95 -10.66 -18.33
C TYR A 227 23.64 -10.02 -19.54
N THR A 228 24.76 -9.37 -19.31
CA THR A 228 25.68 -8.89 -20.34
C THR A 228 27.13 -9.15 -19.93
N SER A 229 28.03 -9.25 -20.91
CA SER A 229 29.47 -9.37 -20.67
C SER A 229 30.14 -8.04 -20.29
N GLU A 230 29.42 -6.91 -20.34
CA GLU A 230 29.94 -5.61 -19.89
C GLU A 230 30.25 -5.65 -18.40
N ASN A 231 31.49 -5.34 -18.06
CA ASN A 231 32.02 -5.43 -16.70
C ASN A 231 32.39 -4.07 -16.10
N SER A 232 32.24 -2.99 -16.89
CA SER A 232 32.56 -1.62 -16.49
C SER A 232 31.33 -0.86 -15.99
N VAL A 233 31.52 0.02 -15.00
CA VAL A 233 30.46 0.83 -14.42
C VAL A 233 29.96 1.93 -15.37
N ARG A 234 28.73 2.41 -15.15
CA ARG A 234 28.18 3.50 -15.97
C ARG A 234 28.90 4.81 -15.66
N LYS A 235 29.06 5.63 -16.70
CA LYS A 235 29.76 6.92 -16.65
C LYS A 235 28.84 8.11 -16.93
N ASP A 236 27.56 7.85 -17.19
CA ASP A 236 26.56 8.77 -17.71
C ASP A 236 25.46 9.13 -16.71
N GLY A 237 25.87 9.54 -15.51
CA GLY A 237 24.94 9.95 -14.47
C GLY A 237 25.50 9.76 -13.06
N SER A 238 24.68 10.10 -12.08
CA SER A 238 24.96 9.86 -10.68
C SER A 238 24.34 8.54 -10.22
N TYR A 239 25.09 7.76 -9.44
CA TYR A 239 24.68 6.44 -8.98
C TYR A 239 25.05 6.22 -7.52
N ILE A 240 24.32 5.31 -6.88
CA ILE A 240 24.63 4.73 -5.58
C ILE A 240 25.21 3.34 -5.83
N TYR A 241 26.35 3.06 -5.21
CA TYR A 241 26.98 1.74 -5.21
C TYR A 241 26.78 1.10 -3.85
N GLU A 242 26.25 -0.11 -3.82
CA GLU A 242 25.94 -0.84 -2.59
C GLU A 242 26.63 -2.19 -2.57
N GLU A 243 26.98 -2.66 -1.37
CA GLU A 243 27.35 -4.06 -1.17
C GLU A 243 26.21 -4.98 -1.62
N PHE A 244 26.55 -6.01 -2.39
CA PHE A 244 25.58 -7.03 -2.75
C PHE A 244 25.31 -7.91 -1.54
N MET A 245 24.05 -7.99 -1.11
CA MET A 245 23.64 -8.83 0.01
C MET A 245 23.24 -10.23 -0.48
N PRO A 246 23.94 -11.30 -0.07
CA PRO A 246 23.59 -12.66 -0.49
C PRO A 246 22.32 -13.13 0.24
N THR A 247 21.21 -13.24 -0.49
CA THR A 247 19.93 -13.78 0.02
C THR A 247 19.70 -15.20 -0.49
N ASP A 248 18.67 -15.88 0.04
CA ASP A 248 18.20 -17.18 -0.46
C ASP A 248 17.50 -17.10 -1.85
N GLY A 249 17.82 -16.07 -2.64
CA GLY A 249 17.27 -15.86 -3.98
C GLY A 249 15.89 -15.19 -4.02
N THR A 250 15.42 -14.65 -2.89
CA THR A 250 14.14 -13.93 -2.81
C THR A 250 14.29 -12.57 -2.17
N ASP A 251 13.44 -11.63 -2.62
CA ASP A 251 13.29 -10.32 -2.02
C ASP A 251 11.98 -10.31 -1.21
N VAL A 252 12.04 -9.85 0.04
CA VAL A 252 10.84 -9.72 0.88
C VAL A 252 10.23 -8.34 0.66
N LYS A 253 9.00 -8.30 0.17
CA LYS A 253 8.24 -7.06 -0.05
C LYS A 253 7.31 -6.84 1.12
N VAL A 254 7.43 -5.68 1.77
CA VAL A 254 6.65 -5.31 2.94
C VAL A 254 5.75 -4.13 2.61
N TYR A 255 4.52 -4.15 3.14
CA TYR A 255 3.48 -3.15 2.88
C TYR A 255 2.84 -2.76 4.21
N THR A 256 3.08 -1.53 4.67
CA THR A 256 2.51 -0.98 5.90
C THR A 256 1.12 -0.42 5.65
N VAL A 257 0.30 -0.43 6.70
CA VAL A 257 -0.93 0.39 6.80
C VAL A 257 -0.95 0.97 8.21
N GLY A 258 -0.41 2.18 8.35
CA GLY A 258 -0.04 2.70 9.66
C GLY A 258 1.19 1.98 10.25
N ALA A 259 1.61 2.41 11.43
CA ALA A 259 2.87 1.98 12.03
C ALA A 259 2.80 0.57 12.67
N GLU A 260 1.59 0.06 12.93
CA GLU A 260 1.36 -1.16 13.71
C GLU A 260 1.01 -2.38 12.84
N TYR A 261 0.67 -2.17 11.56
CA TYR A 261 0.35 -3.24 10.62
C TYR A 261 1.34 -3.29 9.47
N ALA A 262 1.82 -4.49 9.15
CA ALA A 262 2.63 -4.77 7.97
C ALA A 262 2.32 -6.16 7.39
N HIS A 263 1.99 -6.17 6.09
CA HIS A 263 1.90 -7.39 5.30
C HIS A 263 3.22 -7.67 4.59
N ALA A 264 3.64 -8.94 4.48
CA ALA A 264 4.85 -9.30 3.76
C ALA A 264 4.66 -10.50 2.83
N GLU A 265 5.26 -10.41 1.65
CA GLU A 265 5.32 -11.46 0.64
C GLU A 265 6.72 -11.49 0.02
N ALA A 266 7.27 -12.68 -0.22
CA ALA A 266 8.54 -12.84 -0.93
C ALA A 266 8.30 -13.10 -2.41
N ARG A 267 9.22 -12.63 -3.24
CA ARG A 267 9.27 -12.90 -4.68
C ARG A 267 10.68 -13.29 -5.08
N LYS A 268 10.83 -14.05 -6.18
CA LYS A 268 12.14 -14.36 -6.74
C LYS A 268 12.90 -13.06 -7.05
N SER A 269 14.15 -12.99 -6.61
CA SER A 269 15.00 -11.84 -6.86
C SER A 269 15.31 -11.69 -8.36
N PRO A 270 15.15 -10.49 -8.94
CA PRO A 270 15.48 -10.25 -10.34
C PRO A 270 17.00 -10.32 -10.59
N GLY A 271 17.83 -10.31 -9.54
CA GLY A 271 19.28 -10.46 -9.63
C GLY A 271 19.78 -11.88 -9.97
N LEU A 272 18.90 -12.88 -9.98
CA LEU A 272 19.27 -14.28 -10.28
C LEU A 272 19.40 -14.55 -11.79
N ASP A 273 18.28 -14.83 -12.47
CA ASP A 273 18.24 -15.17 -13.91
C ASP A 273 17.38 -14.20 -14.73
N GLY A 274 16.67 -13.29 -14.05
CA GLY A 274 15.74 -12.36 -14.63
C GLY A 274 14.43 -12.94 -15.16
N LYS A 275 14.21 -14.26 -15.05
CA LYS A 275 12.98 -14.93 -15.47
C LYS A 275 11.94 -14.82 -14.36
N VAL A 276 10.84 -14.17 -14.68
CA VAL A 276 9.70 -14.02 -13.77
C VAL A 276 8.97 -15.36 -13.67
N GLU A 277 8.88 -15.88 -12.46
CA GLU A 277 8.10 -17.08 -12.16
C GLU A 277 6.61 -16.76 -12.15
N ARG A 278 5.83 -17.59 -12.83
CA ARG A 278 4.38 -17.43 -12.97
C ARG A 278 3.65 -18.70 -12.58
N ASP A 279 2.51 -18.53 -11.95
CA ASP A 279 1.57 -19.60 -11.64
C ASP A 279 0.80 -20.06 -12.89
N GLU A 280 -0.06 -21.06 -12.71
CA GLU A 280 -0.91 -21.64 -13.76
C GLU A 280 -1.87 -20.62 -14.39
N PHE A 281 -2.16 -19.51 -13.69
CA PHE A 281 -3.00 -18.41 -14.14
C PHE A 281 -2.20 -17.25 -14.74
N GLY A 282 -0.89 -17.43 -14.92
CA GLY A 282 0.02 -16.42 -15.46
C GLY A 282 0.32 -15.27 -14.50
N LYS A 283 -0.04 -15.33 -13.22
CA LYS A 283 0.31 -14.33 -12.20
C LYS A 283 1.70 -14.62 -11.65
N GLU A 284 2.40 -13.57 -11.22
CA GLU A 284 3.73 -13.73 -10.62
C GLU A 284 3.63 -14.47 -9.29
N VAL A 285 4.48 -15.50 -9.11
CA VAL A 285 4.51 -16.33 -7.91
C VAL A 285 4.96 -15.49 -6.71
N ARG A 286 4.29 -15.71 -5.58
CA ARG A 286 4.54 -15.01 -4.32
C ARG A 286 4.48 -16.02 -3.18
N TYR A 287 5.37 -15.85 -2.21
CA TYR A 287 5.42 -16.69 -1.02
C TYR A 287 4.99 -15.87 0.19
N PRO A 288 4.07 -16.37 1.03
CA PRO A 288 3.68 -15.66 2.25
C PRO A 288 4.89 -15.54 3.17
N VAL A 289 5.09 -14.36 3.76
CA VAL A 289 6.17 -14.11 4.72
C VAL A 289 5.58 -13.63 6.03
N ILE A 290 6.01 -14.25 7.13
CA ILE A 290 5.79 -13.72 8.46
C ILE A 290 7.02 -12.89 8.82
N LEU A 291 6.80 -11.63 9.20
CA LEU A 291 7.85 -10.75 9.69
C LEU A 291 8.26 -11.14 11.10
N ARG A 292 9.57 -11.15 11.35
CA ARG A 292 10.15 -11.26 12.69
C ARG A 292 9.92 -9.97 13.49
N ALA A 293 10.14 -10.03 14.80
CA ALA A 293 9.93 -8.87 15.67
C ALA A 293 10.81 -7.67 15.30
N ASP A 294 12.08 -7.91 14.95
CA ASP A 294 13.01 -6.89 14.44
C ASP A 294 12.50 -6.25 13.14
N GLU A 295 11.94 -7.06 12.23
CA GLU A 295 11.40 -6.56 10.95
C GLU A 295 10.09 -5.79 11.11
N LYS A 296 9.26 -6.15 12.08
CA LYS A 296 8.08 -5.35 12.45
C LYS A 296 8.50 -3.97 12.98
N LEU A 297 9.54 -3.91 13.80
CA LEU A 297 10.11 -2.64 14.25
C LEU A 297 10.69 -1.83 13.08
N ILE A 298 11.32 -2.48 12.10
CA ILE A 298 11.76 -1.80 10.85
C ILE A 298 10.54 -1.21 10.13
N ALA A 299 9.47 -1.98 9.94
CA ALA A 299 8.25 -1.52 9.27
C ALA A 299 7.62 -0.30 9.97
N MET A 300 7.52 -0.35 11.30
CA MET A 300 7.06 0.75 12.14
C MET A 300 7.94 2.00 11.93
N LYS A 301 9.27 1.84 12.02
CA LYS A 301 10.21 2.96 11.83
C LYS A 301 10.13 3.55 10.43
N ILE A 302 10.00 2.75 9.38
CA ILE A 302 9.84 3.25 8.00
C ILE A 302 8.56 4.07 7.88
N CYS A 303 7.43 3.54 8.35
CA CYS A 303 6.14 4.24 8.30
C CYS A 303 6.25 5.63 8.95
N LEU A 304 6.89 5.71 10.13
CA LEU A 304 7.03 6.96 10.89
C LEU A 304 8.08 7.91 10.27
N ALA A 305 9.25 7.41 9.89
CA ALA A 305 10.35 8.23 9.38
C ALA A 305 10.02 8.87 8.02
N PHE A 306 9.36 8.11 7.13
CA PHE A 306 8.91 8.61 5.83
C PHE A 306 7.52 9.26 5.90
N LYS A 307 6.85 9.22 7.06
CA LYS A 307 5.48 9.72 7.26
C LYS A 307 4.50 9.22 6.19
N GLN A 308 4.62 7.94 5.84
CA GLN A 308 3.78 7.27 4.85
C GLN A 308 3.00 6.18 5.57
N ALA A 309 1.73 6.41 5.91
CA ALA A 309 0.92 5.38 6.56
C ALA A 309 0.81 4.14 5.67
N ILE A 310 0.51 4.35 4.38
CA ILE A 310 0.58 3.30 3.37
C ILE A 310 1.96 3.36 2.72
N CYS A 311 2.83 2.39 2.99
CA CYS A 311 4.20 2.38 2.48
C CYS A 311 4.63 0.99 2.06
N GLY A 312 5.19 0.86 0.85
CA GLY A 312 5.88 -0.32 0.37
C GLY A 312 7.40 -0.18 0.51
N PHE A 313 8.09 -1.23 0.93
CA PHE A 313 9.55 -1.28 0.96
C PHE A 313 10.06 -2.72 0.79
N ASP A 314 11.32 -2.86 0.39
CA ASP A 314 11.95 -4.15 0.13
C ASP A 314 13.02 -4.47 1.20
N LEU A 315 13.01 -5.72 1.68
CA LEU A 315 13.94 -6.28 2.64
C LEU A 315 14.77 -7.40 2.01
N LEU A 316 16.07 -7.39 2.31
CA LEU A 316 17.02 -8.46 2.03
C LEU A 316 17.33 -9.18 3.34
N ARG A 317 16.98 -10.47 3.42
CA ARG A 317 17.33 -11.33 4.55
C ARG A 317 18.64 -12.03 4.26
N THR A 318 19.65 -11.81 5.11
CA THR A 318 20.97 -12.43 4.97
C THR A 318 21.61 -12.59 6.34
N GLU A 319 22.27 -13.72 6.58
CA GLU A 319 23.02 -14.03 7.82
C GLU A 319 22.22 -13.74 9.12
N GLY A 320 20.91 -14.03 9.12
CA GLY A 320 20.04 -13.80 10.28
C GLY A 320 19.66 -12.34 10.53
N LYS A 321 20.05 -11.42 9.65
CA LYS A 321 19.70 -9.98 9.68
C LYS A 321 18.77 -9.62 8.51
N SER A 322 18.15 -8.45 8.60
CA SER A 322 17.34 -7.88 7.54
C SER A 322 17.78 -6.45 7.22
N PHE A 323 17.98 -6.18 5.93
CA PHE A 323 18.45 -4.90 5.42
C PHE A 323 17.41 -4.32 4.47
N VAL A 324 17.10 -3.04 4.62
CA VAL A 324 16.22 -2.30 3.70
C VAL A 324 17.03 -1.88 2.49
N CYS A 325 16.58 -2.24 1.29
CA CYS A 325 17.27 -1.90 0.05
C CYS A 325 16.48 -0.95 -0.87
N ASP A 326 15.19 -0.76 -0.62
CA ASP A 326 14.32 0.14 -1.39
C ASP A 326 13.11 0.57 -0.56
N VAL A 327 12.71 1.84 -0.66
CA VAL A 327 11.48 2.38 -0.06
C VAL A 327 10.68 3.05 -1.18
N ASN A 328 9.47 2.57 -1.44
CA ASN A 328 8.68 2.94 -2.61
C ASN A 328 7.57 3.98 -2.31
N GLY A 329 7.30 4.26 -1.04
CA GLY A 329 6.13 5.05 -0.65
C GLY A 329 4.82 4.30 -0.91
N PHE A 330 3.77 5.01 -1.32
CA PHE A 330 2.42 4.44 -1.43
C PHE A 330 2.36 3.20 -2.32
N SER A 331 2.00 2.06 -1.73
CA SER A 331 1.88 0.78 -2.42
C SER A 331 0.91 -0.14 -1.72
N PHE A 332 -0.04 -0.69 -2.50
CA PHE A 332 -0.95 -1.73 -2.02
C PHE A 332 -0.50 -3.12 -2.43
N VAL A 333 -0.75 -4.09 -1.55
CA VAL A 333 -0.69 -5.52 -1.89
C VAL A 333 -1.73 -5.81 -2.97
N LYS A 334 -1.45 -6.77 -3.84
CA LYS A 334 -2.37 -7.17 -4.92
C LYS A 334 -2.85 -8.59 -4.69
N ASN A 335 -4.11 -8.85 -5.02
CA ASN A 335 -4.73 -10.18 -4.99
C ASN A 335 -4.85 -10.80 -3.58
N SER A 336 -4.98 -9.98 -2.54
CA SER A 336 -5.20 -10.46 -1.17
C SER A 336 -6.45 -9.79 -0.61
N THR A 337 -7.57 -10.53 -0.60
CA THR A 337 -8.84 -10.03 -0.04
C THR A 337 -8.67 -9.64 1.42
N LYS A 338 -7.99 -10.49 2.21
CA LYS A 338 -7.66 -10.19 3.61
C LYS A 338 -6.91 -8.86 3.75
N TYR A 339 -5.93 -8.59 2.90
CA TYR A 339 -5.23 -7.30 2.95
C TYR A 339 -6.17 -6.14 2.63
N TYR A 340 -7.11 -6.28 1.69
CA TYR A 340 -8.07 -5.22 1.39
C TYR A 340 -9.02 -4.95 2.56
N ASP A 341 -9.50 -6.02 3.22
CA ASP A 341 -10.31 -5.92 4.44
C ASP A 341 -9.53 -5.22 5.56
N ASP A 342 -8.33 -5.71 5.88
CA ASP A 342 -7.46 -5.16 6.94
C ASP A 342 -7.09 -3.70 6.64
N CYS A 343 -6.67 -3.39 5.40
CA CYS A 343 -6.23 -2.06 5.00
C CYS A 343 -7.37 -1.04 5.09
N ALA A 344 -8.55 -1.37 4.56
CA ALA A 344 -9.70 -0.47 4.62
C ALA A 344 -10.16 -0.26 6.07
N SER A 345 -10.16 -1.34 6.87
CA SER A 345 -10.48 -1.25 8.30
C SER A 345 -9.51 -0.31 9.02
N ILE A 346 -8.21 -0.54 8.91
CA ILE A 346 -7.20 0.27 9.61
C ILE A 346 -7.24 1.73 9.16
N LEU A 347 -7.42 2.01 7.86
CA LEU A 347 -7.56 3.37 7.36
C LEU A 347 -8.81 4.06 7.93
N GLY A 348 -9.96 3.38 7.92
CA GLY A 348 -11.20 3.93 8.48
C GLY A 348 -11.07 4.24 9.97
N HIS A 349 -10.47 3.34 10.75
CA HIS A 349 -10.24 3.55 12.18
C HIS A 349 -9.19 4.63 12.45
N MET A 350 -8.15 4.74 11.60
CA MET A 350 -7.16 5.83 11.70
C MET A 350 -7.81 7.19 11.48
N ILE A 351 -8.67 7.31 10.47
CA ILE A 351 -9.43 8.53 10.14
C ILE A 351 -10.39 8.89 11.28
N LEU A 352 -11.18 7.92 11.75
CA LEU A 352 -12.15 8.15 12.82
C LEU A 352 -11.46 8.48 14.14
N ARG A 353 -10.36 7.82 14.49
CA ARG A 353 -9.61 8.14 15.70
C ARG A 353 -9.10 9.58 15.70
N GLU A 354 -8.66 10.07 14.54
CA GLU A 354 -8.14 11.44 14.41
C GLU A 354 -9.26 12.48 14.43
N LEU A 355 -10.35 12.25 13.69
CA LEU A 355 -11.35 13.29 13.42
C LEU A 355 -12.66 13.13 14.20
N ALA A 356 -13.01 11.95 14.70
CA ALA A 356 -14.25 11.76 15.45
C ALA A 356 -14.41 12.73 16.65
N PRO A 357 -13.35 13.05 17.44
CA PRO A 357 -13.47 14.02 18.52
C PRO A 357 -13.88 15.42 18.02
N THR A 358 -13.32 15.85 16.89
CA THR A 358 -13.60 17.17 16.28
C THR A 358 -15.03 17.25 15.73
N PHE A 359 -15.56 16.14 15.21
CA PHE A 359 -16.89 16.07 14.59
C PHE A 359 -17.98 15.55 15.55
N ALA A 360 -17.67 15.39 16.85
CA ALA A 360 -18.56 14.81 17.86
C ALA A 360 -19.17 13.47 17.44
N ILE A 361 -18.45 12.69 16.64
CA ILE A 361 -18.88 11.36 16.19
C ILE A 361 -18.69 10.40 17.38
N PRO A 362 -19.72 9.62 17.76
CA PRO A 362 -19.59 8.63 18.83
C PRO A 362 -18.75 7.45 18.34
N TYR A 363 -17.43 7.58 18.51
CA TYR A 363 -16.46 6.57 18.13
C TYR A 363 -15.79 6.01 19.38
N PRO A 364 -15.94 4.71 19.69
CA PRO A 364 -15.30 4.12 20.85
C PRO A 364 -13.78 4.16 20.65
N ILE A 365 -13.10 4.92 21.50
CA ILE A 365 -11.63 5.09 21.49
C ILE A 365 -10.91 3.74 21.71
N ASP A 366 -11.63 2.73 22.22
CA ASP A 366 -11.10 1.41 22.57
C ASP A 366 -10.65 0.53 21.40
N TYR A 367 -10.77 0.93 20.13
CA TYR A 367 -10.19 0.15 19.02
C TYR A 367 -8.66 0.24 19.06
N GLN A 368 -8.03 -0.83 19.53
CA GLN A 368 -6.60 -1.04 19.40
C GLN A 368 -6.32 -1.80 18.07
N PRO A 369 -5.28 -1.47 17.30
CA PRO A 369 -4.95 -2.19 16.07
C PRO A 369 -4.63 -3.68 16.29
N ASP A 370 -4.33 -4.07 17.53
CA ASP A 370 -4.18 -5.46 17.98
C ASP A 370 -5.53 -6.16 18.29
N ASP A 371 -6.65 -5.44 18.28
CA ASP A 371 -7.96 -6.05 18.47
C ASP A 371 -8.30 -6.97 17.30
N PRO A 372 -8.83 -8.17 17.56
CA PRO A 372 -9.23 -9.09 16.50
C PRO A 372 -10.25 -8.42 15.57
N PRO A 373 -10.16 -8.65 14.24
CA PRO A 373 -11.02 -7.99 13.27
C PRO A 373 -12.50 -8.28 13.54
N PHE A 374 -13.35 -7.28 13.35
CA PHE A 374 -14.80 -7.44 13.43
C PHE A 374 -15.28 -8.40 12.32
N VAL A 375 -15.72 -9.59 12.70
CA VAL A 375 -16.31 -10.56 11.76
C VAL A 375 -17.84 -10.36 11.74
N PRO A 376 -18.46 -9.97 10.61
CA PRO A 376 -19.91 -9.88 10.49
C PRO A 376 -20.54 -11.27 10.63
N THR A 377 -21.56 -11.42 11.47
CA THR A 377 -22.36 -12.65 11.55
C THR A 377 -23.83 -12.36 11.32
N ALA A 378 -24.60 -13.39 10.94
CA ALA A 378 -26.02 -13.30 10.62
C ALA A 378 -26.93 -12.75 11.75
N LEU A 379 -26.38 -12.49 12.95
CA LEU A 379 -27.12 -12.07 14.15
C LEU A 379 -26.44 -10.93 14.95
N GLY A 380 -25.39 -10.27 14.45
CA GLY A 380 -24.75 -9.13 15.14
C GLY A 380 -23.23 -8.98 14.94
N THR A 381 -22.67 -7.93 15.53
CA THR A 381 -21.34 -7.34 15.18
C THR A 381 -20.15 -7.74 16.08
N ARG A 382 -20.25 -8.73 16.98
CA ARG A 382 -19.10 -9.06 17.87
C ARG A 382 -18.91 -10.55 18.12
N MET A 383 -17.70 -11.05 17.84
CA MET A 383 -17.15 -12.29 18.42
C MET A 383 -15.77 -12.00 19.03
N GLU A 384 -15.49 -12.56 20.20
CA GLU A 384 -14.20 -12.49 20.90
C GLU A 384 -13.57 -13.89 20.93
N LEU A 385 -12.30 -14.02 20.55
CA LEU A 385 -11.57 -15.29 20.64
C LEU A 385 -11.30 -15.62 22.12
N ARG A 386 -12.11 -16.49 22.71
CA ARG A 386 -11.98 -16.88 24.13
C ARG A 386 -10.85 -17.88 24.38
N CYS A 387 -10.60 -18.80 23.44
CA CYS A 387 -9.49 -19.74 23.54
C CYS A 387 -9.14 -20.34 22.17
N VAL A 388 -7.88 -20.76 22.02
CA VAL A 388 -7.43 -21.64 20.94
C VAL A 388 -7.17 -23.01 21.54
N ILE A 389 -7.89 -24.03 21.08
CA ILE A 389 -7.66 -25.42 21.47
C ILE A 389 -6.93 -26.11 20.32
N ALA A 390 -5.63 -26.34 20.49
CA ALA A 390 -4.82 -27.11 19.56
C ALA A 390 -4.66 -28.54 20.08
N VAL A 391 -5.25 -29.51 19.38
CA VAL A 391 -5.05 -30.95 19.65
C VAL A 391 -3.97 -31.47 18.71
N ILE A 392 -2.77 -31.66 19.22
CA ILE A 392 -1.64 -32.21 18.48
C ILE A 392 -1.52 -33.69 18.82
N ARG A 393 -1.78 -34.58 17.85
CA ARG A 393 -1.43 -35.99 17.96
C ARG A 393 -0.08 -36.23 17.30
N HIS A 394 0.84 -36.89 18.00
CA HIS A 394 2.10 -37.35 17.42
C HIS A 394 1.81 -38.49 16.43
N GLY A 395 1.68 -38.15 15.15
CA GLY A 395 1.43 -39.09 14.07
C GLY A 395 2.70 -39.80 13.63
N ASP A 396 3.37 -40.53 14.53
CA ASP A 396 4.18 -41.68 14.13
C ASP A 396 4.52 -42.59 15.32
N ARG A 397 3.72 -43.64 15.48
CA ARG A 397 4.15 -44.91 16.07
C ARG A 397 3.40 -46.00 15.33
N THR A 398 4.11 -46.76 14.49
CA THR A 398 3.68 -48.08 14.06
C THR A 398 3.24 -48.87 15.31
N PRO A 399 2.09 -49.56 15.33
CA PRO A 399 1.66 -50.32 16.49
C PRO A 399 2.74 -51.35 16.86
N LYS A 400 3.47 -51.13 17.95
CA LYS A 400 4.35 -52.17 18.48
C LYS A 400 3.43 -53.31 18.93
N GLN A 401 3.44 -54.44 18.22
CA GLN A 401 2.87 -55.69 18.70
C GLN A 401 3.61 -56.13 19.96
N LYS A 402 3.24 -55.57 21.11
CA LYS A 402 3.70 -56.03 22.41
C LYS A 402 2.77 -57.15 22.85
N MET A 403 3.26 -58.39 22.80
CA MET A 403 2.62 -59.48 23.51
C MET A 403 2.54 -59.10 24.99
N LYS A 404 1.31 -59.05 25.52
CA LYS A 404 1.07 -58.98 26.95
C LYS A 404 0.93 -60.41 27.46
N MET A 405 1.92 -60.88 28.21
CA MET A 405 1.84 -62.14 28.94
C MET A 405 1.45 -61.87 30.38
N VAL A 406 0.54 -62.68 30.92
CA VAL A 406 0.22 -62.68 32.36
C VAL A 406 1.31 -63.50 33.06
N VAL A 407 2.03 -62.86 33.98
CA VAL A 407 3.03 -63.53 34.83
C VAL A 407 2.45 -63.61 36.23
N LEU A 408 2.25 -64.83 36.72
CA LEU A 408 1.90 -65.09 38.12
C LEU A 408 3.19 -65.49 38.85
N HIS A 409 3.46 -64.86 39.99
CA HIS A 409 4.54 -65.30 40.87
C HIS A 409 4.06 -66.51 41.68
N PRO A 410 4.84 -67.61 41.73
CA PRO A 410 4.57 -68.70 42.66
C PRO A 410 4.79 -68.22 44.09
N LEU A 411 3.87 -68.61 44.98
CA LEU A 411 3.97 -68.40 46.43
C LEU A 411 5.06 -69.27 47.05
#